data_AF-A0A9E1E9R0-F1
#
_entry.id   AF-A0A9E1E9R0-F1
#
_cell.length_a   1.000
_cell.length_b   1.000
_cell.length_c   1.000
_cell.angle_alpha   90.00
_cell.angle_beta   90.00
_cell.angle_gamma   90.00
#
_symmetry.space_group_name_H-M   'P 1'
#
loop_
_entity.id
_entity.type
_entity.pdbx_description
1 polymer ?
#
loop_
_entity_poly.entity_id
_entity_poly.type
_entity_poly.pdbx_seq_one_letter_code
_entity_poly.pdbx_strand_id
1 'polypeptide(L)' 'MSRKKNIDDRKQLLIRYRINENGCVSFIDPCCDEIPARLFGKIMEAVSNVEKEWNTRRENKLSV' A
#
# COMPACT_ATOMS: atom_id res chain seq x y z
N MET A 1 -19.05 34.08 -17.67
CA MET A 1 -18.86 33.44 -16.35
C MET A 1 -17.77 32.39 -16.45
N SER A 2 -16.64 32.62 -15.77
CA SER A 2 -15.47 31.73 -15.83
C SER A 2 -15.79 30.42 -15.10
N ARG A 3 -15.83 29.29 -15.82
CA ARG A 3 -15.98 27.96 -15.21
C ARG A 3 -14.70 27.68 -14.41
N LYS A 4 -14.74 27.83 -13.08
CA LYS A 4 -13.65 27.37 -12.21
C LYS A 4 -13.45 25.87 -12.49
N LYS A 5 -12.34 25.50 -13.13
CA LYS A 5 -11.89 24.11 -13.19
C LYS A 5 -11.64 23.70 -11.74
N ASN A 6 -12.40 22.75 -11.21
CA ASN A 6 -12.01 22.05 -9.99
C ASN A 6 -10.70 21.32 -10.33
N ILE A 7 -9.59 21.91 -9.91
CA ILE A 7 -8.30 21.24 -9.96
C ILE A 7 -8.36 20.24 -8.82
N ASP A 8 -8.43 18.95 -9.16
CA ASP A 8 -8.28 17.89 -8.20
C ASP A 8 -6.84 17.91 -7.70
N ASP A 9 -6.66 18.34 -6.45
CA ASP A 9 -5.37 18.50 -5.78
C ASP A 9 -4.96 17.24 -5.00
N ARG A 10 -5.78 16.18 -5.07
CA ARG A 10 -5.51 14.91 -4.39
C ARG A 10 -4.24 14.26 -4.93
N LYS A 11 -3.42 13.79 -3.99
CA LYS A 11 -2.21 13.03 -4.25
C LYS A 11 -2.44 11.54 -4.02
N GLN A 12 -1.68 10.71 -4.72
CA GLN A 12 -1.79 9.26 -4.64
C GLN A 12 -0.51 8.64 -4.09
N LEU A 13 -0.68 7.75 -3.11
CA LEU A 13 0.35 6.80 -2.70
C LEU A 13 0.03 5.46 -3.39
N LEU A 14 0.86 5.07 -4.34
CA LEU A 14 0.70 3.81 -5.05
C LEU A 14 1.54 2.73 -4.37
N ILE A 15 0.91 1.62 -4.05
CA ILE A 15 1.56 0.40 -3.56
C ILE A 15 1.19 -0.71 -4.52
N ARG A 16 2.19 -1.33 -5.13
CA ARG A 16 1.99 -2.50 -5.98
C ARG A 16 2.05 -3.75 -5.12
N TYR A 17 1.41 -4.83 -5.55
CA TYR A 17 1.54 -6.10 -4.87
C TYR A 17 1.56 -7.24 -5.87
N ARG A 18 2.14 -8.35 -5.45
CA ARG A 18 2.12 -9.64 -6.16
C ARG A 18 1.53 -10.68 -5.24
N ILE A 19 0.75 -11.58 -5.81
CA ILE A 19 0.31 -12.81 -5.14
C ILE A 19 1.01 -13.96 -5.83
N ASN A 20 1.68 -14.83 -5.06
CA ASN A 20 2.35 -16.01 -5.60
C ASN A 20 1.37 -17.20 -5.74
N GLU A 21 1.87 -18.32 -6.26
CA GLU A 21 1.09 -19.57 -6.44
C GLU A 21 0.50 -20.13 -5.13
N ASN A 22 1.10 -19.83 -3.99
CA ASN A 22 0.60 -20.24 -2.67
C ASN A 22 -0.45 -19.27 -2.11
N GLY A 23 -0.73 -18.17 -2.81
CA GLY A 23 -1.64 -17.11 -2.37
C GLY A 23 -1.04 -16.17 -1.32
N CYS A 24 0.28 -16.20 -1.11
CA CYS A 24 0.98 -15.24 -0.27
C CYS A 24 1.17 -13.92 -1.03
N VAL A 25 0.98 -12.81 -0.33
CA VAL A 25 1.12 -11.46 -0.85
C VAL A 25 2.53 -10.91 -0.59
N SER A 26 3.02 -10.08 -1.50
CA SER A 26 4.19 -9.23 -1.30
C SER A 26 3.86 -7.83 -1.81
N PHE A 27 3.89 -6.83 -0.94
CA PHE A 27 3.78 -5.42 -1.30
C PHE A 27 5.15 -4.91 -1.78
N ILE A 28 5.16 -4.25 -2.92
CA ILE A 28 6.35 -3.84 -3.63
C ILE A 28 6.21 -2.40 -4.13
N ASP A 29 7.36 -1.75 -4.27
CA ASP A 29 7.53 -0.43 -4.88
C ASP A 29 6.48 0.62 -4.44
N PRO A 30 6.41 0.94 -3.14
CA PRO A 30 5.62 2.06 -2.68
C PRO A 30 6.33 3.34 -3.12
N CYS A 31 5.64 4.15 -3.92
CA CYS A 31 6.20 5.38 -4.50
C CYS A 31 5.42 6.59 -4.02
N CYS A 32 6.11 7.53 -3.37
CA CYS A 32 5.57 8.84 -3.00
C CYS A 32 6.70 9.85 -2.79
N ASP A 33 6.69 10.93 -3.57
CA ASP A 33 7.72 12.00 -3.49
C ASP A 33 7.35 13.10 -2.47
N GLU A 34 6.12 13.08 -1.96
CA GLU A 34 5.55 14.19 -1.19
C GLU A 34 5.55 13.92 0.33
N ILE A 35 5.58 12.65 0.73
CA ILE A 35 5.57 12.26 2.14
C ILE A 35 7.01 12.28 2.69
N PRO A 36 7.28 12.98 3.80
CA PRO A 36 8.60 12.95 4.44
C PRO A 36 9.03 11.53 4.79
N ALA A 37 10.30 11.20 4.54
CA ALA A 37 10.84 9.85 4.71
C ALA A 37 10.51 9.22 6.08
N ARG A 38 10.54 10.00 7.17
CA ARG A 38 10.20 9.52 8.53
C ARG A 38 8.74 9.06 8.64
N LEU A 39 7.81 9.77 8.01
CA LEU A 39 6.39 9.42 8.01
C LEU A 39 6.10 8.31 7.01
N PHE A 40 6.78 8.34 5.86
CA PHE A 40 6.72 7.27 4.87
C PHE A 40 7.16 5.93 5.47
N GLY A 41 8.22 5.93 6.28
CA GLY A 41 8.68 4.74 7.01
C GLY A 41 7.61 4.12 7.91
N LYS A 42 6.75 4.93 8.55
CA LYS A 42 5.64 4.41 9.35
C LYS A 42 4.55 3.74 8.51
N ILE A 43 4.28 4.29 7.32
CA ILE A 43 3.36 3.67 6.38
C ILE A 43 3.93 2.33 5.89
N MET A 44 5.22 2.29 5.58
CA MET A 44 5.93 1.08 5.21
C MET A 44 5.89 0.00 6.27
N GLU A 45 6.06 0.37 7.54
CA GLU A 45 5.94 -0.54 8.67
C GLU A 45 4.51 -1.11 8.78
N ALA A 46 3.49 -0.26 8.65
CA ALA A 46 2.09 -0.71 8.67
C ALA A 46 1.78 -1.67 7.52
N VAL A 47 2.23 -1.36 6.30
CA VAL A 47 2.08 -2.23 5.12
C VAL A 47 2.79 -3.56 5.32
N SER A 48 4.00 -3.55 5.89
CA SER A 48 4.74 -4.78 6.22
C SER A 48 4.02 -5.64 7.26
N ASN A 49 3.36 -5.03 8.25
CA ASN A 49 2.58 -5.77 9.24
C ASN A 49 1.35 -6.44 8.60
N VAL A 50 0.66 -5.75 7.68
CA VAL A 50 -0.44 -6.34 6.90
C VAL A 50 0.05 -7.50 6.02
N GLU A 51 1.21 -7.35 5.37
CA GLU A 51 1.82 -8.44 4.59
C GLU A 51 2.02 -9.70 5.43
N LYS A 52 2.63 -9.52 6.61
CA LYS A 52 2.89 -10.62 7.55
C LYS A 52 1.61 -11.27 8.02
N GLU A 53 0.60 -10.49 8.42
CA GLU A 53 -0.68 -11.02 8.87
C GLU A 53 -1.37 -11.83 7.78
N TRP A 54 -1.47 -11.27 6.56
CA TRP A 54 -2.05 -11.95 5.41
C TRP A 54 -1.37 -13.30 5.17
N ASN A 55 -0.04 -13.31 5.09
CA ASN A 55 0.74 -14.50 4.80
C ASN A 55 0.65 -15.53 5.93
N THR A 56 0.65 -15.08 7.18
CA THR A 56 0.49 -15.94 8.36
C THR A 56 -0.89 -16.59 8.36
N ARG A 57 -1.95 -15.85 8.04
CA ARG A 57 -3.31 -16.41 7.92
C ARG A 57 -3.39 -17.45 6.81
N ARG A 58 -2.79 -17.18 5.64
CA ARG A 58 -2.71 -18.15 4.54
C ARG A 58 -2.01 -19.44 4.96
N GLU A 59 -0.84 -19.32 5.58
CA GLU A 59 -0.05 -20.47 6.05
C GLU A 59 -0.85 -21.33 7.05
N ASN A 60 -1.58 -20.67 7.96
CA ASN A 60 -2.44 -21.33 8.94
C ASN A 60 -3.82 -21.75 8.38
N LYS A 61 -4.05 -21.66 7.06
CA LYS A 61 -5.33 -21.98 6.39
C LYS A 61 -6.53 -21.22 6.98
N LEU A 62 -6.29 -20.02 7.50
CA LEU A 62 -7.30 -19.10 7.99
C LEU A 62 -7.82 -18.24 6.83
N SER A 63 -9.02 -17.67 7.01
CA SER A 63 -9.52 -16.67 6.07
C SER A 63 -8.65 -15.41 6.13
N VAL A 64 -8.40 -14.87 4.95
CA VAL A 64 -7.68 -13.61 4.71
C VAL A 64 -8.68 -12.55 4.30
#